data_AF-A0AAJ7RGK6-F1
#
_entry.id   AF-A0AAJ7RGK6-F1
#
_cell.length_a   1.000
_cell.length_b   1.000
_cell.length_c   1.000
_cell.angle_alpha   90.00
_cell.angle_beta   90.00
_cell.angle_gamma   90.00
#
_symmetry.space_group_name_H-M   'P 1'
#
loop_
_entity.id
_entity.type
_entity.pdbx_description
1 polymer ?
#
loop_
_entity_poly.entity_id
_entity_poly.type
_entity_poly.pdbx_seq_one_letter_code
_entity_poly.pdbx_strand_id
1 'polypeptide(L)'
;MDKLTIISGTLFLAADIFAIVSLGMPDWIITDVGGDTRLGLMWSCMTLYNRPQMCYTPDLQPEWLMALVCICMGCILITTTIILLASSPWDHNAIPYARWIGFTAK
;
A
#
# COMPACT_ATOMS: atom_id res chain seq x y z
N MET A 1 -20.52 -15.19 1.88
CA MET A 1 -20.05 -13.82 1.59
C MET A 1 -20.76 -13.34 0.35
N ASP A 2 -21.43 -12.19 0.40
CA ASP A 2 -22.18 -11.69 -0.75
C ASP A 2 -21.25 -11.42 -1.93
N LYS A 3 -21.77 -11.66 -3.14
CA LYS A 3 -20.99 -11.50 -4.38
C LYS A 3 -20.44 -10.06 -4.51
N LEU A 4 -21.16 -9.07 -3.99
CA LEU A 4 -20.69 -7.68 -3.89
C LEU A 4 -19.47 -7.54 -2.98
N THR A 5 -19.47 -8.16 -1.81
CA THR A 5 -18.38 -8.06 -0.82
C THR A 5 -17.08 -8.65 -1.37
N ILE A 6 -17.17 -9.72 -2.16
CA ILE A 6 -16.01 -10.31 -2.84
C ILE A 6 -15.47 -9.34 -3.90
N ILE A 7 -16.34 -8.77 -4.74
CA ILE A 7 -15.94 -7.81 -5.77
C ILE A 7 -15.30 -6.56 -5.14
N SER A 8 -15.91 -5.99 -4.10
CA SER A 8 -15.35 -4.84 -3.40
C SER A 8 -14.01 -5.18 -2.75
N GLY A 9 -13.89 -6.34 -2.11
CA GLY A 9 -12.64 -6.80 -1.50
C GLY A 9 -11.50 -6.93 -2.52
N THR A 10 -11.79 -7.49 -3.70
CA THR A 10 -10.79 -7.60 -4.78
C THR A 10 -10.36 -6.24 -5.32
N LEU A 11 -11.29 -5.29 -5.45
CA LEU A 11 -10.97 -3.92 -5.91
C LEU A 11 -10.12 -3.18 -4.89
N PHE A 12 -10.42 -3.31 -3.59
CA PHE A 12 -9.62 -2.69 -2.53
C PHE A 12 -8.20 -3.28 -2.47
N LEU A 13 -8.05 -4.60 -2.62
CA LEU A 13 -6.73 -5.24 -2.72
C LEU A 13 -5.94 -4.75 -3.93
N ALA A 14 -6.58 -4.64 -5.10
CA ALA A 14 -5.92 -4.14 -6.30
C ALA A 14 -5.46 -2.68 -6.11
N ALA A 15 -6.31 -1.83 -5.51
CA ALA A 15 -5.97 -0.44 -5.21
C ALA A 15 -4.79 -0.32 -4.24
N ASP A 16 -4.74 -1.17 -3.20
CA ASP A 16 -3.63 -1.21 -2.24
C ASP A 16 -2.30 -1.60 -2.90
N ILE A 17 -2.31 -2.64 -3.74
CA ILE A 17 -1.14 -3.05 -4.51
C ILE A 17 -0.66 -1.91 -5.43
N PHE A 18 -1.56 -1.25 -6.14
CA PHE A 18 -1.20 -0.12 -6.99
C PHE A 18 -0.61 1.06 -6.19
N ALA A 19 -1.13 1.34 -5.00
CA ALA A 19 -0.60 2.38 -4.13
C ALA A 19 0.84 2.05 -3.67
N ILE A 20 1.10 0.81 -3.25
CA ILE A 20 2.44 0.36 -2.84
C ILE A 20 3.42 0.42 -4.02
N VAL A 21 3.00 -0.06 -5.20
CA VAL A 21 3.82 -0.01 -6.41
C VAL A 21 4.10 1.44 -6.82
N SER A 22 3.12 2.33 -6.71
CA SER A 22 3.30 3.77 -6.95
C SER A 22 4.33 4.38 -6.00
N LEU A 23 4.38 3.99 -4.73
CA LEU A 23 5.41 4.48 -3.79
C LEU A 23 6.82 4.00 -4.15
N GLY A 24 6.94 2.79 -4.71
CA GLY A 24 8.23 2.22 -5.13
C GLY A 24 8.75 2.77 -6.46
N MET A 25 7.88 3.28 -7.33
CA MET A 25 8.29 3.84 -8.63
C MET A 25 8.66 5.32 -8.50
N PRO A 26 9.86 5.74 -8.95
CA PRO A 26 10.29 7.14 -8.90
C PRO A 26 9.69 8.02 -10.00
N ASP A 27 8.55 7.62 -10.60
CA ASP A 27 7.96 8.25 -11.79
C ASP A 27 6.77 9.16 -11.46
N TRP A 28 6.81 9.86 -10.33
CA TRP A 28 5.75 10.80 -9.96
C TRP A 28 5.84 12.09 -10.75
N ILE A 29 7.06 12.59 -10.94
CA ILE A 29 7.37 13.76 -11.75
C ILE A 29 8.56 13.42 -12.62
N ILE A 30 8.41 13.61 -13.93
CA ILE A 30 9.46 13.39 -14.92
C ILE A 30 9.85 14.77 -15.45
N THR A 31 11.13 15.13 -15.32
CA THR A 31 11.66 16.38 -15.86
C THR A 31 13.00 16.16 -16.55
N ASP A 32 13.24 16.89 -17.64
CA ASP A 32 14.46 16.75 -18.44
C ASP A 32 15.52 17.84 -18.10
N VAL A 33 15.33 18.55 -16.99
CA VAL A 33 16.17 19.69 -16.61
C VAL A 33 17.50 19.17 -16.06
N GLY A 34 18.56 19.22 -16.89
CA GLY A 34 19.88 18.70 -16.55
C GLY A 34 20.12 17.22 -16.90
N GLY A 35 19.18 16.58 -17.62
CA GLY A 35 19.16 15.15 -17.98
C GLY A 35 17.84 14.49 -17.58
N ASP A 36 17.65 13.17 -17.78
CA ASP A 36 16.42 12.48 -17.34
C ASP A 36 16.38 12.43 -15.81
N THR A 37 15.52 13.24 -15.20
CA THR A 37 15.25 13.22 -13.76
C THR A 37 13.86 12.66 -13.49
N ARG A 38 13.82 11.65 -12.62
CA ARG A 38 12.61 10.93 -12.18
C ARG A 38 12.50 11.10 -10.68
N LEU A 39 11.56 11.94 -10.26
CA LEU A 39 11.34 12.28 -8.87
C LEU A 39 10.24 11.38 -8.30
N GLY A 40 10.56 10.66 -7.24
CA GLY A 40 9.61 9.88 -6.45
C GLY A 40 9.50 10.41 -5.03
N LEU A 41 8.47 9.95 -4.32
CA LEU A 41 8.26 10.30 -2.91
C LEU A 41 9.31 9.68 -1.98
N MET A 42 9.79 8.49 -2.31
CA MET A 42 10.68 7.72 -1.45
C MET A 42 12.12 7.74 -1.96
N TRP A 43 12.28 7.72 -3.28
CA TRP A 43 13.57 7.77 -3.97
C TRP A 43 13.42 8.69 -5.20
N SER A 44 14.43 9.51 -5.44
CA SER A 44 14.55 10.29 -6.67
C SER A 44 15.79 9.84 -7.41
N CYS A 45 15.66 9.63 -8.71
CA CYS A 45 16.74 9.21 -9.57
C CYS A 45 17.01 10.26 -10.65
N MET A 46 18.27 10.56 -10.89
CA MET A 46 18.67 11.44 -11.99
C MET A 46 19.74 10.78 -12.85
N THR A 47 19.67 11.06 -14.15
CA THR A 47 20.75 10.76 -15.09
C THR A 47 21.38 12.08 -15.51
N LEU A 48 22.69 12.20 -15.32
CA LEU A 48 23.45 13.32 -15.87
C LEU A 48 24.01 12.86 -17.23
N TYR A 49 23.91 13.68 -18.27
CA TYR A 49 24.34 13.34 -19.65
C TYR A 49 25.56 12.39 -19.69
N ASN A 50 25.36 11.18 -20.22
CA ASN A 50 26.39 10.14 -20.41
C ASN A 50 27.01 9.55 -19.11
N ARG A 51 26.32 9.66 -17.96
CA ARG A 51 26.67 9.03 -16.67
C ARG A 51 25.61 8.01 -16.22
N PRO A 52 25.97 7.02 -15.39
CA PRO A 52 25.01 6.07 -14.83
C PRO A 52 23.98 6.76 -13.93
N GLN A 53 22.75 6.25 -13.94
CA GLN A 53 21.65 6.72 -13.10
C GLN A 53 22.03 6.61 -11.63
N MET A 54 21.91 7.71 -10.88
CA MET A 54 22.09 7.71 -9.43
C MET A 54 20.75 8.01 -8.76
N CYS A 55 20.42 7.20 -7.76
CA CYS A 55 19.21 7.37 -6.95
C CYS A 55 19.59 7.76 -5.52
N TYR A 56 18.88 8.73 -4.96
CA TYR A 56 19.10 9.25 -3.62
C TYR A 56 17.77 9.51 -2.92
N THR A 57 17.80 9.65 -1.59
CA THR A 57 16.64 10.05 -0.80
C THR A 57 16.44 11.57 -0.92
N PRO A 58 15.35 12.04 -1.56
CA PRO A 58 15.12 13.47 -1.73
C PRO A 58 14.74 14.15 -0.40
N ASP A 59 15.05 15.43 -0.28
CA ASP A 59 14.50 16.31 0.76
C ASP A 59 13.12 16.79 0.27
N LEU A 60 12.04 16.25 0.85
CA LEU A 60 10.68 16.56 0.44
C LEU A 60 10.18 17.83 1.13
N GLN A 61 9.53 18.70 0.36
CA GLN A 61 8.70 19.76 0.93
C GLN A 61 7.57 19.14 1.78
N PRO A 62 7.09 19.85 2.81
CA PRO A 62 6.09 19.33 3.75
C PRO A 62 4.79 18.88 3.07
N GLU A 63 4.41 19.51 1.95
CA GLU A 63 3.27 19.10 1.13
C GLU A 63 3.35 17.67 0.61
N TRP A 64 4.53 17.25 0.10
CA TRP A 64 4.75 15.89 -0.40
C TRP A 64 4.92 14.88 0.74
N LEU A 65 5.47 15.32 1.86
CA LEU A 65 5.55 14.49 3.08
C LEU A 65 4.15 14.16 3.61
N MET A 66 3.24 15.14 3.62
CA MET A 66 1.84 14.91 3.98
C MET A 66 1.15 13.93 3.01
N ALA A 67 1.41 14.04 1.71
CA ALA A 67 0.90 13.09 0.73
C ALA A 67 1.40 11.66 1.01
N LEU A 68 2.70 11.50 1.30
CA LEU A 68 3.31 10.22 1.68
C LEU A 68 2.61 9.61 2.90
N VAL A 69 2.42 10.42 3.95
CA VAL A 69 1.75 10.00 5.20
C VAL A 69 0.30 9.59 4.93
N CYS A 70 -0.45 10.35 4.13
CA CYS A 70 -1.82 10.02 3.75
C CYS A 70 -1.93 8.69 2.97
N ILE A 71 -1.02 8.44 2.01
CA ILE A 71 -1.01 7.19 1.25
C ILE A 71 -0.70 6.00 2.17
N CYS A 72 0.30 6.13 3.04
CA CYS A 72 0.64 5.10 4.01
C CYS A 72 -0.53 4.80 4.97
N MET A 73 -1.19 5.83 5.50
CA MET A 73 -2.39 5.64 6.33
C MET A 73 -3.53 4.97 5.57
N GLY A 74 -3.74 5.35 4.30
CA GLY A 74 -4.73 4.71 3.43
C GLY A 74 -4.50 3.21 3.27
N CYS A 75 -3.25 2.81 3.00
CA CYS A 75 -2.88 1.39 2.87
C CYS A 75 -3.13 0.61 4.17
N ILE A 76 -2.79 1.20 5.34
CA ILE A 76 -3.05 0.58 6.65
C ILE A 76 -4.55 0.42 6.90
N LEU A 77 -5.38 1.41 6.55
CA LEU A 77 -6.83 1.32 6.73
C LEU A 77 -7.46 0.28 5.79
N ILE A 78 -7.01 0.20 4.55
CA ILE A 78 -7.50 -0.78 3.58
C ILE A 78 -7.11 -2.19 4.01
N THR A 79 -5.84 -2.41 4.37
CA THR A 79 -5.35 -3.71 4.83
C THR A 79 -6.09 -4.18 6.09
N THR A 80 -6.27 -3.31 7.09
CA THR A 80 -7.08 -3.64 8.29
C THR A 80 -8.53 -3.97 7.94
N THR A 81 -9.15 -3.23 7.01
CA THR A 81 -10.52 -3.51 6.55
C THR A 81 -10.61 -4.87 5.84
N ILE A 82 -9.64 -5.23 5.01
CA ILE A 82 -9.57 -6.54 4.35
C ILE A 82 -9.41 -7.67 5.37
N ILE A 83 -8.54 -7.49 6.37
CA ILE A 83 -8.36 -8.47 7.45
C ILE A 83 -9.65 -8.66 8.24
N LEU A 84 -10.33 -7.56 8.61
CA LEU A 84 -11.61 -7.61 9.32
C LEU A 84 -12.72 -8.27 8.46
N LEU A 85 -12.76 -7.98 7.16
CA LEU A 85 -13.68 -8.63 6.23
C LEU A 85 -13.40 -10.13 6.08
N ALA A 86 -12.12 -10.54 6.11
CA ALA A 86 -11.74 -11.94 6.09
C ALA A 86 -12.06 -12.67 7.41
N SER A 87 -11.93 -12.00 8.55
CA SER A 87 -12.26 -12.57 9.87
C SER A 87 -13.76 -12.61 10.16
N SER A 88 -14.56 -11.69 9.60
CA SER A 88 -16.02 -11.61 9.80
C SER A 88 -16.78 -12.92 9.51
N PRO A 89 -16.59 -13.61 8.37
CA PRO A 89 -17.21 -14.92 8.15
C PRO A 89 -16.61 -16.01 9.04
N TRP A 90 -15.36 -15.83 9.50
CA TRP A 90 -14.75 -16.76 10.44
C TRP A 90 -15.44 -16.66 11.80
N ASP A 91 -15.85 -15.49 12.29
CA ASP A 91 -16.53 -15.36 13.59
C ASP A 91 -17.87 -16.13 13.63
N HIS A 92 -18.71 -15.99 12.59
CA HIS A 92 -19.97 -16.74 12.51
C HIS A 92 -19.76 -18.27 12.35
N ASN A 93 -18.69 -18.67 11.66
CA ASN A 93 -18.34 -20.09 11.46
C ASN A 93 -17.46 -20.65 12.58
N ALA A 94 -16.83 -19.82 13.42
CA ALA A 94 -15.96 -20.20 14.53
C ALA A 94 -16.69 -20.25 15.87
N ILE A 95 -17.87 -19.62 16.02
CA ILE A 95 -18.75 -19.82 17.17
C ILE A 95 -18.95 -21.32 17.51
N PRO A 96 -19.21 -22.24 16.54
CA PRO A 96 -19.28 -23.67 16.85
C PRO A 96 -17.91 -24.29 17.20
N TYR A 97 -16.78 -23.85 16.63
CA TYR A 97 -15.44 -24.39 16.92
C TYR A 97 -14.86 -23.89 18.25
N ALA A 98 -15.07 -22.62 18.60
CA ALA A 98 -14.72 -22.04 19.90
C ALA A 98 -15.45 -22.76 21.04
N ARG A 99 -16.69 -23.23 20.78
CA ARG A 99 -17.46 -24.06 21.73
C ARG A 99 -16.78 -25.38 22.06
N TRP A 100 -15.96 -25.94 21.17
CA TRP A 100 -15.21 -27.19 21.41
C TRP A 100 -13.83 -26.95 22.01
N ILE A 101 -13.17 -25.83 21.70
CA ILE A 101 -11.87 -25.47 22.26
C ILE A 101 -11.99 -25.11 23.76
N GLY A 102 -13.12 -24.52 24.19
CA GLY A 102 -13.41 -24.26 25.61
C GLY A 102 -13.48 -25.51 26.49
N PHE A 103 -13.69 -26.70 25.92
CA PHE A 103 -13.63 -27.98 26.66
C PHE A 103 -12.24 -28.64 26.67
N THR A 104 -11.27 -28.08 25.92
CA THR A 104 -9.88 -28.57 25.86
C THR A 104 -8.90 -27.72 26.66
N ALA A 105 -9.33 -26.57 27.19
CA ALA A 105 -8.57 -25.82 28.19
C ALA A 105 -8.70 -26.53 29.53
N LYS A 106 -7.80 -27.49 29.76
CA LYS A 106 -7.57 -28.14 31.05
C LYS A 106 -6.50 -27.39 31.83
#